data_AF-A0A1E1W8A2-F1
#
_entry.id   AF-A0A1E1W8A2-F1
#
_cell.length_a   1.000
_cell.length_b   1.000
_cell.length_c   1.000
_cell.angle_alpha   90.00
_cell.angle_beta   90.00
_cell.angle_gamma   90.00
#
_symmetry.space_group_name_H-M   'P 1'
#
loop_
_entity.id
_entity.type
_entity.pdbx_description
1 polymer ?
#
loop_
_entity_poly.entity_id
_entity_poly.type
_entity_poly.pdbx_seq_one_letter_code
_entity_poly.pdbx_strand_id
1 'polypeptide(L)'
;MTESSPDESSSKRKDFICGVVEGFYGRPWTTEQRKDLFQKLKKWGMDMYVYAPKDDYKHRAYWRELYTVEEAEHLTSLIAAARAQGIEFCYALSPGLDITYSSQKEITTLKRKLEQVSQFGCTCFALLFDDIEPEMSEADKQIFQSFAHAQVSVTNEIHQHLGCPRFL
;
A
#
# COMPACT_ATOMS: atom_id res chain seq x y z
N MET A 1 -46.64 -8.14 22.65
CA MET A 1 -45.86 -8.71 21.55
C MET A 1 -45.02 -7.59 20.98
N THR A 2 -43.79 -7.46 21.43
CA THR A 2 -42.82 -6.47 20.94
C THR A 2 -42.09 -7.10 19.76
N GLU A 3 -42.22 -6.49 18.59
CA GLU A 3 -41.55 -6.91 17.37
C GLU A 3 -40.03 -6.79 17.54
N SER A 4 -39.35 -7.89 17.21
CA SER A 4 -37.90 -8.02 17.20
C SER A 4 -37.30 -7.27 16.02
N SER A 5 -36.42 -6.31 16.29
CA SER A 5 -35.57 -5.63 15.31
C SER A 5 -34.63 -6.62 14.60
N PRO A 6 -34.57 -6.65 13.25
CA PRO A 6 -33.58 -7.44 12.53
C PRO A 6 -32.46 -6.52 12.01
N ASP A 7 -31.39 -6.31 12.77
CA ASP A 7 -30.15 -5.81 12.17
C ASP A 7 -28.86 -6.17 12.93
N GLU A 8 -28.74 -7.45 13.32
CA GLU A 8 -27.53 -7.99 13.97
C GLU A 8 -26.58 -8.69 12.97
N SER A 9 -26.62 -8.34 11.67
CA SER A 9 -25.89 -9.11 10.65
C SER A 9 -24.62 -8.47 10.06
N SER A 10 -24.28 -7.21 10.35
CA SER A 10 -23.14 -6.54 9.68
C SER A 10 -21.76 -6.74 10.35
N SER A 11 -21.69 -7.44 11.48
CA SER A 11 -20.47 -7.54 12.30
C SER A 11 -19.45 -8.61 11.85
N LYS A 12 -19.80 -9.50 10.91
CA LYS A 12 -19.06 -10.77 10.68
C LYS A 12 -18.13 -10.86 9.46
N ARG A 13 -17.71 -9.74 8.86
CA ARG A 13 -16.79 -9.78 7.69
C ARG A 13 -15.49 -8.99 7.85
N LYS A 14 -15.00 -8.79 9.08
CA LYS A 14 -13.82 -7.94 9.32
C LYS A 14 -12.47 -8.52 8.82
N ASP A 15 -12.39 -9.81 8.49
CA ASP A 15 -11.09 -10.45 8.24
C ASP A 15 -10.85 -10.90 6.79
N PHE A 16 -11.87 -10.90 5.91
CA PHE A 16 -11.71 -11.35 4.53
C PHE A 16 -11.48 -10.17 3.59
N ILE A 17 -10.34 -10.17 2.91
CA ILE A 17 -9.95 -9.10 1.99
C ILE A 17 -10.48 -9.44 0.60
N CYS A 18 -11.35 -8.61 0.05
CA CYS A 18 -11.90 -8.84 -1.29
C CYS A 18 -11.96 -7.55 -2.09
N GLY A 19 -11.28 -7.53 -3.25
CA GLY A 19 -11.20 -6.31 -4.03
C GLY A 19 -10.29 -6.41 -5.24
N VAL A 20 -9.72 -5.28 -5.62
CA VAL A 20 -8.92 -5.16 -6.86
C VAL A 20 -7.55 -4.58 -6.55
N VAL A 21 -6.52 -5.14 -7.19
CA VAL A 21 -5.17 -4.58 -7.24
C VAL A 21 -4.94 -3.94 -8.61
N GLU A 22 -4.59 -2.66 -8.64
CA GLU A 22 -4.09 -1.99 -9.85
C GLU A 22 -2.59 -2.28 -9.97
N GLY A 23 -2.22 -3.52 -10.33
CA GLY A 23 -0.83 -4.02 -10.26
C GLY A 23 -0.13 -4.26 -11.60
N PHE A 24 -0.74 -3.84 -12.72
CA PHE A 24 -0.27 -4.12 -14.07
C PHE A 24 0.77 -3.13 -14.60
N TYR A 25 1.54 -3.54 -15.60
CA TYR A 25 2.38 -2.69 -16.44
C TYR A 25 1.54 -1.95 -17.50
N GLY A 26 2.00 -0.77 -17.92
CA GLY A 26 1.29 0.09 -18.86
C GLY A 26 0.59 1.26 -18.17
N ARG A 27 -0.13 2.05 -18.99
CA ARG A 27 -0.80 3.29 -18.56
C ARG A 27 -1.70 3.02 -17.33
N PRO A 28 -1.41 3.66 -16.17
CA PRO A 28 -2.26 3.56 -14.99
C PRO A 28 -3.68 4.06 -15.24
N TRP A 29 -4.63 3.64 -14.42
CA TRP A 29 -5.99 4.16 -14.49
C TRP A 29 -6.02 5.65 -14.15
N THR A 30 -6.92 6.37 -14.81
CA THR A 30 -7.18 7.76 -14.47
C THR A 30 -7.94 7.85 -13.14
N THR A 31 -7.93 9.04 -12.52
CA THR A 31 -8.70 9.30 -11.29
C THR A 31 -10.16 8.88 -11.41
N GLU A 32 -10.79 9.20 -12.54
CA GLU A 32 -12.22 8.97 -12.69
C GLU A 32 -12.54 7.50 -12.93
N GLN A 33 -11.63 6.76 -13.57
CA GLN A 33 -11.72 5.30 -13.65
C GLN A 33 -11.60 4.66 -12.26
N ARG A 34 -10.68 5.15 -11.41
CA ARG A 34 -10.53 4.65 -10.04
C ARG A 34 -11.77 4.96 -9.19
N LYS A 35 -12.34 6.17 -9.29
CA LYS A 35 -13.58 6.52 -8.56
C LYS A 35 -14.78 5.71 -9.03
N ASP A 36 -14.92 5.47 -10.34
CA ASP A 36 -15.95 4.58 -10.89
C ASP A 36 -15.77 3.14 -10.38
N LEU A 37 -14.53 2.65 -10.31
CA LEU A 37 -14.23 1.36 -9.72
C LEU A 37 -14.67 1.29 -8.25
N PHE A 38 -14.39 2.30 -7.43
CA PHE A 38 -14.79 2.29 -6.01
C PHE A 38 -16.32 2.17 -5.84
N GLN A 39 -17.09 2.84 -6.69
CA GLN A 39 -18.56 2.72 -6.68
C GLN A 39 -19.01 1.30 -7.04
N LYS A 40 -18.34 0.65 -8.02
CA LYS A 40 -18.62 -0.73 -8.42
C LYS A 40 -18.24 -1.73 -7.33
N LEU A 41 -17.08 -1.59 -6.71
CA LEU A 41 -16.62 -2.43 -5.61
C LEU A 41 -17.65 -2.42 -4.46
N LYS A 42 -18.09 -1.23 -4.06
CA LYS A 42 -19.16 -1.07 -3.07
C LYS A 42 -20.45 -1.79 -3.48
N LYS A 43 -20.90 -1.60 -4.72
CA LYS A 43 -22.11 -2.23 -5.26
C LYS A 43 -22.01 -3.76 -5.24
N TRP A 44 -20.82 -4.32 -5.42
CA TRP A 44 -20.56 -5.76 -5.41
C TRP A 44 -20.24 -6.32 -4.01
N GLY A 45 -20.19 -5.48 -2.97
CA GLY A 45 -19.88 -5.90 -1.61
C GLY A 45 -18.41 -6.26 -1.40
N MET A 46 -17.51 -5.70 -2.22
CA MET A 46 -16.05 -5.72 -2.05
C MET A 46 -15.60 -4.51 -1.22
N ASP A 47 -14.42 -4.61 -0.61
CA ASP A 47 -13.96 -3.67 0.41
C ASP A 47 -12.52 -3.17 0.23
N MET A 48 -11.75 -3.70 -0.72
CA MET A 48 -10.33 -3.37 -0.87
C MET A 48 -9.99 -2.81 -2.25
N TYR A 49 -9.12 -1.80 -2.27
CA TYR A 49 -8.37 -1.41 -3.45
C TYR A 49 -6.89 -1.26 -3.11
N VAL A 50 -6.03 -1.97 -3.86
CA VAL A 50 -4.58 -1.93 -3.71
C VAL A 50 -3.97 -1.09 -4.83
N TYR A 51 -3.36 0.03 -4.45
CA TYR A 51 -2.64 0.94 -5.34
C TYR A 51 -1.22 0.44 -5.58
N ALA A 52 -0.98 -0.25 -6.71
CA ALA A 52 0.33 -0.76 -7.10
C ALA A 52 0.70 -0.54 -8.60
N PRO A 53 0.33 0.59 -9.23
CA PRO A 53 0.55 0.76 -10.67
C PRO A 53 2.06 0.77 -10.98
N LYS A 54 2.52 -0.17 -11.80
CA LYS A 54 3.96 -0.37 -12.06
C LYS A 54 4.62 0.81 -12.79
N ASP A 55 3.84 1.55 -13.59
CA ASP A 55 4.29 2.72 -14.35
C ASP A 55 4.10 4.05 -13.60
N ASP A 56 3.60 4.03 -12.36
CA ASP A 56 3.79 5.17 -11.46
C ASP A 56 5.24 5.16 -10.97
N TYR A 57 6.05 6.08 -11.49
CA TYR A 57 7.47 6.14 -11.18
C TYR A 57 7.74 6.20 -9.67
N LYS A 58 6.93 6.94 -8.89
CA LYS A 58 7.15 7.10 -7.44
C LYS A 58 6.66 5.90 -6.62
N HIS A 59 5.96 4.96 -7.24
CA HIS A 59 5.61 3.67 -6.63
C HIS A 59 6.78 2.67 -6.68
N ARG A 60 7.59 2.68 -7.76
CA ARG A 60 8.64 1.67 -8.02
C ARG A 60 10.01 2.29 -8.35
N ALA A 61 10.19 2.86 -9.53
CA ALA A 61 11.52 3.29 -10.02
C ALA A 61 12.17 4.42 -9.20
N TYR A 62 11.37 5.38 -8.75
CA TYR A 62 11.77 6.53 -7.94
C TYR A 62 11.09 6.48 -6.56
N TRP A 63 11.01 5.29 -5.95
CA TRP A 63 10.31 5.08 -4.68
C TRP A 63 10.78 6.03 -3.56
N ARG A 64 12.04 6.46 -3.61
CA ARG A 64 12.67 7.41 -2.67
C ARG A 64 12.14 8.83 -2.76
N GLU A 65 11.59 9.22 -3.91
CA GLU A 65 11.07 10.57 -4.13
C GLU A 65 9.73 10.76 -3.42
N LEU A 66 9.60 11.89 -2.73
CA LEU A 66 8.32 12.28 -2.12
C LEU A 66 7.36 12.80 -3.19
N TYR A 67 6.07 12.69 -2.90
CA TYR A 67 5.04 13.31 -3.71
C TYR A 67 5.15 14.84 -3.63
N THR A 68 4.95 15.54 -4.76
CA THR A 68 4.81 17.00 -4.78
C THR A 68 3.51 17.42 -4.12
N VAL A 69 3.27 18.73 -3.98
CA VAL A 69 2.03 19.24 -3.40
C VAL A 69 0.83 18.82 -4.25
N GLU A 70 0.95 18.92 -5.57
CA GLU A 70 -0.12 18.57 -6.51
C GLU A 70 -0.42 17.06 -6.49
N GLU A 71 0.62 16.22 -6.43
CA GLU A 71 0.46 14.76 -6.32
C GLU A 71 -0.12 14.36 -4.95
N ALA A 72 0.28 15.04 -3.88
CA ALA A 72 -0.25 14.84 -2.53
C ALA A 72 -1.74 15.18 -2.44
N GLU A 73 -2.16 16.31 -3.01
CA GLU A 73 -3.57 16.69 -3.10
C GLU A 73 -4.38 15.65 -3.89
N HIS A 74 -3.82 15.17 -5.00
CA HIS A 74 -4.44 14.13 -5.81
C HIS A 74 -4.64 12.83 -5.03
N LEU A 75 -3.59 12.31 -4.38
CA LEU A 75 -3.67 11.07 -3.60
C LEU A 75 -4.59 11.22 -2.39
N THR A 76 -4.55 12.35 -1.69
CA THR A 76 -5.46 12.65 -0.58
C THR A 76 -6.92 12.60 -1.04
N SER A 77 -7.23 13.23 -2.19
CA SER A 77 -8.57 13.20 -2.78
C SER A 77 -9.00 11.77 -3.15
N LEU A 78 -8.09 10.98 -3.71
CA LEU A 78 -8.36 9.61 -4.11
C LEU A 78 -8.61 8.68 -2.91
N ILE A 79 -7.80 8.78 -1.86
CA ILE A 79 -7.98 8.05 -0.60
C ILE A 79 -9.32 8.42 0.04
N ALA A 80 -9.67 9.71 0.06
CA ALA A 80 -10.96 10.17 0.57
C ALA A 80 -12.13 9.62 -0.25
N ALA A 81 -11.99 9.55 -1.58
CA ALA A 81 -13.01 8.99 -2.46
C ALA A 81 -13.23 7.48 -2.24
N ALA A 82 -12.16 6.72 -2.01
CA ALA A 82 -12.26 5.29 -1.65
C ALA A 82 -13.00 5.12 -0.32
N ARG A 83 -12.59 5.88 0.71
CA ARG A 83 -13.23 5.87 2.04
C ARG A 83 -14.72 6.21 1.98
N ALA A 84 -15.10 7.20 1.18
CA ALA A 84 -16.51 7.59 1.01
C ALA A 84 -17.38 6.46 0.43
N GLN A 85 -16.78 5.48 -0.27
CA GLN A 85 -17.45 4.29 -0.77
C GLN A 85 -17.32 3.07 0.16
N GLY A 86 -16.69 3.22 1.34
CA GLY A 86 -16.42 2.09 2.24
C GLY A 86 -15.32 1.17 1.72
N ILE A 87 -14.49 1.64 0.79
CA ILE A 87 -13.34 0.91 0.25
C ILE A 87 -12.11 1.33 1.04
N GLU A 88 -11.43 0.35 1.62
CA GLU A 88 -10.12 0.56 2.20
C GLU A 88 -9.09 0.71 1.07
N PHE A 89 -8.25 1.73 1.21
CA PHE A 89 -7.21 2.05 0.24
C PHE A 89 -5.88 1.55 0.80
N CYS A 90 -5.31 0.53 0.17
CA CYS A 90 -3.98 0.01 0.48
C CYS A 90 -2.95 0.64 -0.44
N TYR A 91 -2.00 1.39 0.11
CA TYR A 91 -0.89 1.94 -0.64
C TYR A 91 0.26 0.94 -0.69
N ALA A 92 0.58 0.43 -1.88
CA ALA A 92 1.76 -0.40 -2.06
C ALA A 92 2.99 0.44 -2.45
N LEU A 93 4.18 -0.04 -2.09
CA LEU A 93 5.45 0.51 -2.55
C LEU A 93 6.39 -0.64 -2.95
N SER A 94 7.12 -0.47 -4.05
CA SER A 94 8.02 -1.49 -4.60
C SER A 94 9.48 -1.03 -4.55
N PRO A 95 10.17 -1.08 -3.39
CA PRO A 95 11.55 -0.60 -3.27
C PRO A 95 12.60 -1.61 -3.75
N GLY A 96 12.21 -2.86 -4.04
CA GLY A 96 13.12 -3.98 -4.23
C GLY A 96 14.09 -3.90 -5.41
N LEU A 97 13.90 -2.96 -6.36
CA LEU A 97 14.78 -2.85 -7.52
C LEU A 97 16.21 -2.43 -7.17
N ASP A 98 16.36 -1.53 -6.18
CA ASP A 98 17.66 -0.90 -5.90
C ASP A 98 17.86 -0.55 -4.41
N ILE A 99 17.01 -1.06 -3.52
CA ILE A 99 17.17 -0.87 -2.08
C ILE A 99 18.43 -1.58 -1.58
N THR A 100 19.22 -0.89 -0.75
CA THR A 100 20.22 -1.53 0.10
C THR A 100 19.60 -1.76 1.48
N TYR A 101 19.21 -2.99 1.78
CA TYR A 101 18.39 -3.34 2.95
C TYR A 101 19.06 -2.99 4.29
N SER A 102 20.39 -3.06 4.34
CA SER A 102 21.21 -2.79 5.52
C SER A 102 21.52 -1.29 5.73
N SER A 103 21.16 -0.44 4.76
CA SER A 103 21.44 0.99 4.82
C SER A 103 20.40 1.75 5.63
N GLN A 104 20.79 2.30 6.78
CA GLN A 104 19.89 3.11 7.61
C GLN A 104 19.31 4.33 6.86
N LYS A 105 20.05 4.87 5.89
CA LYS A 105 19.58 5.96 5.02
C LYS A 105 18.40 5.53 4.15
N GLU A 106 18.48 4.32 3.60
CA GLU A 106 17.41 3.74 2.77
C GLU A 106 16.16 3.51 3.60
N ILE A 107 16.32 2.92 4.79
CA ILE A 107 15.22 2.70 5.73
C ILE A 107 14.56 4.00 6.17
N THR A 108 15.36 5.03 6.48
CA THR A 108 14.84 6.37 6.82
C THR A 108 14.06 6.99 5.64
N THR A 109 14.54 6.79 4.42
CA THR A 109 13.87 7.28 3.20
C THR A 109 12.54 6.57 2.99
N LEU A 110 12.50 5.26 3.20
CA LEU A 110 11.30 4.43 3.11
C LEU A 110 10.25 4.85 4.14
N LYS A 111 10.67 5.03 5.40
CA LYS A 111 9.81 5.55 6.48
C LYS A 111 9.18 6.89 6.09
N ARG A 112 10.00 7.86 5.68
CA ARG A 112 9.55 9.20 5.30
C ARG A 112 8.53 9.17 4.15
N LYS A 113 8.72 8.30 3.15
CA LYS A 113 7.78 8.14 2.04
C LYS A 113 6.43 7.61 2.51
N LEU A 114 6.42 6.57 3.36
CA LEU A 114 5.19 5.97 3.86
C LEU A 114 4.47 6.87 4.88
N GLU A 115 5.22 7.60 5.71
CA GLU A 115 4.68 8.64 6.58
C GLU A 115 3.97 9.74 5.79
N GLN A 116 4.55 10.19 4.68
CA GLN A 116 3.90 11.16 3.79
C GLN A 116 2.53 10.65 3.32
N VAL A 117 2.46 9.39 2.90
CA VAL A 117 1.20 8.78 2.45
C VAL A 117 0.23 8.54 3.61
N SER A 118 0.73 8.24 4.81
CA SER A 118 -0.10 8.18 6.02
C SER A 118 -0.75 9.53 6.33
N GLN A 119 -0.02 10.65 6.15
CA GLN A 119 -0.55 12.01 6.31
C GLN A 119 -1.65 12.35 5.30
N PHE A 120 -1.69 11.69 4.13
CA PHE A 120 -2.80 11.80 3.18
C PHE A 120 -4.07 11.07 3.64
N GLY A 121 -4.00 10.38 4.78
CA GLY A 121 -5.08 9.63 5.39
C GLY A 121 -5.08 8.13 5.05
N CYS A 122 -4.02 7.59 4.45
CA CYS A 122 -3.90 6.15 4.21
C CYS A 122 -3.56 5.41 5.51
N THR A 123 -4.21 4.26 5.72
CA THR A 123 -4.06 3.43 6.94
C THR A 123 -3.73 1.97 6.63
N CYS A 124 -3.61 1.62 5.36
CA CYS A 124 -3.27 0.28 4.91
C CYS A 124 -2.10 0.36 3.92
N PHE A 125 -1.09 -0.48 4.11
CA PHE A 125 0.16 -0.43 3.35
C PHE A 125 0.57 -1.82 2.84
N ALA A 126 1.41 -1.84 1.81
CA ALA A 126 2.07 -3.05 1.34
C ALA A 126 3.50 -2.74 0.88
N LEU A 127 4.43 -3.67 1.11
CA LEU A 127 5.76 -3.65 0.50
C LEU A 127 5.87 -4.80 -0.49
N LEU A 128 6.16 -4.47 -1.74
CA LEU A 128 6.23 -5.45 -2.82
C LEU A 128 7.68 -5.70 -3.22
N PHE A 129 8.03 -6.98 -3.32
CA PHE A 129 9.34 -7.48 -3.73
C PHE A 129 9.22 -8.41 -4.95
N ASP A 130 8.29 -8.08 -5.87
CA ASP A 130 8.02 -8.81 -7.10
C ASP A 130 8.89 -8.33 -8.27
N ASP A 131 9.28 -9.26 -9.16
CA ASP A 131 10.08 -8.99 -10.36
C ASP A 131 11.41 -8.25 -10.08
N ILE A 132 12.17 -8.76 -9.10
CA ILE A 132 13.49 -8.24 -8.70
C ILE A 132 14.55 -9.34 -8.72
N GLU A 133 15.82 -8.95 -8.84
CA GLU A 133 16.92 -9.90 -8.76
C GLU A 133 17.08 -10.42 -7.33
N PRO A 134 17.27 -11.75 -7.13
CA PRO A 134 17.44 -12.32 -5.79
C PRO A 134 18.84 -12.09 -5.21
N GLU A 135 19.77 -11.59 -6.02
CA GLU A 135 21.15 -11.34 -5.61
C GLU A 135 21.23 -10.07 -4.76
N MET A 136 21.69 -10.21 -3.52
CA MET A 136 21.87 -9.08 -2.61
C MET A 136 23.18 -8.35 -2.87
N SER A 137 23.24 -7.07 -2.50
CA SER A 137 24.50 -6.32 -2.46
C SER A 137 25.49 -6.95 -1.48
N GLU A 138 26.79 -6.74 -1.68
CA GLU A 138 27.82 -7.23 -0.75
C GLU A 138 27.64 -6.70 0.68
N ALA A 139 27.17 -5.45 0.82
CA ALA A 139 26.84 -4.86 2.11
C ALA A 139 25.69 -5.63 2.81
N ASP A 140 24.65 -5.98 2.06
CA ASP A 140 23.51 -6.73 2.60
C ASP A 140 23.88 -8.17 2.96
N LYS A 141 24.74 -8.83 2.18
CA LYS A 141 25.24 -10.18 2.48
C LYS A 141 26.06 -10.26 3.79
N GLN A 142 26.71 -9.16 4.18
CA GLN A 142 27.46 -9.11 5.44
C GLN A 142 26.54 -9.04 6.68
N ILE A 143 25.30 -8.58 6.50
CA ILE A 143 24.35 -8.33 7.59
C ILE A 143 23.26 -9.39 7.64
N PHE A 144 22.71 -9.78 6.48
CA PHE A 144 21.58 -10.69 6.39
C PHE A 144 21.99 -12.08 5.94
N GLN A 145 21.43 -13.08 6.62
CA GLN A 145 21.68 -14.49 6.33
C GLN A 145 21.08 -14.95 4.99
N SER A 146 20.05 -14.25 4.50
CA SER A 146 19.38 -14.56 3.24
C SER A 146 18.60 -13.35 2.73
N PHE A 147 18.23 -13.39 1.45
CA PHE A 147 17.38 -12.37 0.84
C PHE A 147 16.01 -12.24 1.52
N ALA A 148 15.41 -13.37 1.90
CA ALA A 148 14.17 -13.38 2.67
C ALA A 148 14.34 -12.70 4.05
N HIS A 149 15.47 -12.94 4.74
CA HIS A 149 15.77 -12.26 6.01
C HIS A 149 15.81 -10.75 5.82
N ALA A 150 16.49 -10.26 4.79
CA ALA A 150 16.59 -8.84 4.49
C ALA A 150 15.20 -8.19 4.26
N GLN A 151 14.35 -8.82 3.43
CA GLN A 151 12.99 -8.34 3.16
C GLN A 151 12.11 -8.34 4.42
N VAL A 152 12.14 -9.41 5.21
CA VAL A 152 11.38 -9.52 6.46
C VAL A 152 11.84 -8.48 7.47
N SER A 153 13.15 -8.26 7.60
CA SER A 153 13.72 -7.26 8.51
C SER A 153 13.18 -5.86 8.21
N VAL A 154 13.27 -5.43 6.95
CA VAL A 154 12.77 -4.11 6.52
C VAL A 154 11.26 -4.02 6.69
N THR A 155 10.51 -5.05 6.30
CA THR A 155 9.04 -5.04 6.39
C THR A 155 8.57 -4.93 7.84
N ASN A 156 9.17 -5.70 8.75
CA ASN A 156 8.83 -5.64 10.17
C ASN A 156 9.18 -4.29 10.80
N GLU A 157 10.34 -3.71 10.45
CA GLU A 157 10.74 -2.40 10.94
C GLU A 157 9.76 -1.31 10.48
N ILE A 158 9.34 -1.33 9.22
CA ILE A 158 8.36 -0.39 8.68
C ILE A 158 6.98 -0.59 9.32
N HIS A 159 6.52 -1.83 9.46
CA HIS A 159 5.24 -2.14 10.10
C HIS A 159 5.19 -1.60 11.54
N GLN A 160 6.27 -1.81 12.33
CA GLN A 160 6.38 -1.26 13.68
C GLN A 160 6.45 0.27 13.68
N HIS A 161 7.23 0.86 12.78
CA HIS A 161 7.41 2.31 12.69
C HIS A 161 6.10 3.05 12.41
N LEU A 162 5.23 2.48 11.56
CA LEU A 162 3.92 3.05 11.25
C LEU A 162 2.84 2.77 12.31
N GLY A 163 3.20 2.17 13.45
CA GLY A 163 2.28 1.88 14.54
C GLY A 163 1.41 0.64 14.30
N CYS A 164 1.95 -0.38 13.63
CA CYS A 164 1.28 -1.63 13.29
C CYS A 164 -0.04 -1.43 12.52
N PRO A 165 -0.02 -0.72 11.36
CA PRO A 165 -1.21 -0.54 10.54
C PRO A 165 -1.61 -1.86 9.88
N ARG A 166 -2.75 -1.87 9.16
CA ARG A 166 -3.08 -3.01 8.31
C ARG A 166 -2.03 -3.13 7.21
N PHE A 167 -1.34 -4.27 7.16
CA PHE A 167 -0.33 -4.57 6.15
C PHE A 167 -0.79 -5.74 5.29
N LEU A 168 -0.62 -5.62 3.97
CA LEU A 168 -0.79 -6.72 3.00
C LEU A 168 0.56 -7.32 2.62
#